data_AF-A0AAV9HL55-F1
#
_entry.id   AF-A0AAV9HL55-F1
#
_cell.length_a   1.000
_cell.length_b   1.000
_cell.length_c   1.000
_cell.angle_alpha   90.00
_cell.angle_beta   90.00
_cell.angle_gamma   90.00
#
_symmetry.space_group_name_H-M   'P 1'
#
loop_
_entity.id
_entity.type
_entity.pdbx_description
1 polymer ?
#
loop_
_entity_poly.entity_id
_entity_poly.type
_entity_poly.pdbx_seq_one_letter_code
_entity_poly.pdbx_strand_id
1 'polypeptide(L)'
;MLVSIASFLLVWLNCLAAGAGATWHFTHDKHASQADDPGPYLPLPSWDPWYKAPEGWEAAKPGAVLKIRQHAYNMTTMAIANVRDTFQVLFRSTDSQDKATWGVTTVFLPTQARCNGSTNSSSSNCTQGILSYQLPYDTSCLDASPSYGLQWGEPYGEIAVALARGWWVSVPDFEGPLASYGANIVAGHITLDSVRAVSAAAASEFGVKSTRVALWGYSNGASATEAAVEFAAKYAPDLDIAGAAVGGLASNVGRAGPLLSQTQVAGLLVQGIIGVTSQYPDQRKYILSRLNPSGPYNATEFFWASYMSGWQSLLYFSYVDIFAYFIGGKADLEDPGLTDMFVKEGMMGKFGVPNTKVFLYQAVDDDMAPIKDTDAVVESLCDQGANILYHRNHWGGHNDELTNGRQRSFDFLGDVLDGTKVMSAPSTGCQTVNVTFMQPPGKPIV
;
A
#
# COMPACT_ATOMS: atom_id res chain seq x y z
N MET A 1 -27.52 2.19 1.17
CA MET A 1 -26.66 2.30 2.37
C MET A 1 -26.39 0.98 3.10
N LEU A 2 -27.02 -0.17 2.74
CA LEU A 2 -26.75 -1.50 3.31
C LEU A 2 -26.20 -2.54 2.31
N VAL A 3 -25.92 -2.15 1.07
CA VAL A 3 -25.53 -3.06 -0.03
C VAL A 3 -24.01 -3.14 -0.21
N SER A 4 -23.23 -2.25 0.41
CA SER A 4 -21.75 -2.20 0.25
C SER A 4 -20.97 -3.13 1.18
N ILE A 5 -21.62 -3.81 2.13
CA ILE A 5 -20.94 -4.71 3.10
C ILE A 5 -20.84 -6.14 2.53
N ALA A 6 -21.75 -6.54 1.64
CA ALA A 6 -21.89 -7.92 1.16
C ALA A 6 -20.72 -8.42 0.29
N SER A 7 -20.03 -7.54 -0.43
CA SER A 7 -18.90 -7.90 -1.29
C SER A 7 -17.55 -7.93 -0.54
N PHE A 8 -17.48 -7.38 0.67
CA PHE A 8 -16.30 -7.41 1.55
C PHE A 8 -16.25 -8.66 2.44
N LEU A 9 -17.35 -9.40 2.52
CA LEU A 9 -17.56 -10.48 3.49
C LEU A 9 -16.83 -11.80 3.18
N LEU A 10 -16.25 -12.02 1.99
CA LEU A 10 -15.82 -13.38 1.61
C LEU A 10 -14.33 -13.72 1.78
N VAL A 11 -13.43 -12.74 1.96
CA VAL A 11 -11.97 -13.03 2.06
C VAL A 11 -11.46 -13.08 3.51
N TRP A 12 -12.16 -12.44 4.45
CA TRP A 12 -11.67 -12.30 5.84
C TRP A 12 -12.53 -13.02 6.89
N LEU A 13 -13.46 -13.88 6.45
CA LEU A 13 -14.41 -14.57 7.34
C LEU A 13 -13.80 -15.77 8.11
N ASN A 14 -12.54 -16.14 7.86
CA ASN A 14 -11.89 -17.26 8.56
C ASN A 14 -11.20 -16.91 9.89
N CYS A 15 -11.43 -15.71 10.42
CA CYS A 15 -11.27 -15.44 11.86
C CYS A 15 -12.58 -15.56 12.67
N LEU A 16 -13.73 -15.86 12.03
CA LEU A 16 -15.05 -15.85 12.69
C LEU A 16 -15.59 -17.24 13.08
N ALA A 17 -14.84 -18.32 12.87
CA ALA A 17 -15.28 -19.66 13.29
C ALA A 17 -14.86 -20.01 14.74
N ALA A 18 -15.03 -19.08 15.69
CA ALA A 18 -15.10 -19.41 17.11
C ALA A 18 -15.78 -18.28 17.90
N GLY A 19 -16.99 -18.55 18.40
CA GLY A 19 -17.50 -17.95 19.63
C GLY A 19 -18.24 -16.62 19.50
N ALA A 20 -19.49 -16.69 19.04
CA ALA A 20 -20.51 -15.79 19.58
C ALA A 20 -20.77 -16.21 21.04
N GLY A 21 -20.33 -15.38 21.99
CA GLY A 21 -20.63 -15.53 23.42
C GLY A 21 -19.50 -16.09 24.27
N ALA A 22 -18.42 -15.33 24.46
CA ALA A 22 -17.54 -15.45 25.62
C ALA A 22 -16.74 -14.15 25.77
N THR A 23 -16.61 -13.66 27.00
CA THR A 23 -15.61 -12.65 27.36
C THR A 23 -14.23 -13.20 27.04
N TRP A 24 -13.54 -12.63 26.04
CA TRP A 24 -12.28 -13.15 25.53
C TRP A 24 -11.10 -12.66 26.37
N HIS A 25 -10.50 -13.57 27.15
CA HIS A 25 -9.09 -13.50 27.47
C HIS A 25 -8.32 -14.29 26.39
N PHE A 26 -7.54 -13.59 25.57
CA PHE A 26 -6.64 -14.19 24.59
C PHE A 26 -5.48 -14.89 25.32
N THR A 27 -5.35 -16.21 25.16
CA THR A 27 -4.19 -16.97 25.63
C THR A 27 -3.19 -17.18 24.49
N HIS A 28 -1.92 -16.86 24.77
CA HIS A 28 -0.78 -16.95 23.84
C HIS A 28 -0.57 -18.35 23.21
N ASP A 29 -1.12 -19.40 23.83
CA ASP A 29 -0.81 -20.79 23.51
C ASP A 29 -1.36 -21.31 22.18
N LYS A 30 -2.36 -20.64 21.57
CA LYS A 30 -2.97 -21.12 20.31
C LYS A 30 -2.16 -20.79 19.05
N HIS A 31 -1.28 -19.80 19.09
CA HIS A 31 -0.45 -19.50 17.93
C HIS A 31 0.67 -20.54 17.79
N ALA A 32 1.25 -21.04 18.89
CA ALA A 32 2.41 -21.93 18.85
C ALA A 32 2.16 -23.24 18.06
N SER A 33 0.92 -23.71 17.96
CA SER A 33 0.59 -24.92 17.19
C SER A 33 0.52 -24.73 15.66
N GLN A 34 0.49 -23.49 15.16
CA GLN A 34 0.51 -23.20 13.71
C GLN A 34 1.93 -23.15 13.11
N ALA A 35 2.97 -23.09 13.95
CA ALA A 35 4.37 -23.10 13.50
C ALA A 35 4.84 -24.49 13.03
N ASP A 36 4.24 -25.57 13.54
CA ASP A 36 4.77 -26.94 13.39
C ASP A 36 4.14 -27.75 12.23
N ASP A 37 3.07 -27.25 11.59
CA ASP A 37 2.53 -27.79 10.32
C ASP A 37 1.75 -26.69 9.55
N PRO A 38 2.42 -25.91 8.68
CA PRO A 38 1.78 -24.79 7.99
C PRO A 38 0.81 -25.24 6.86
N GLY A 39 0.66 -26.55 6.62
CA GLY A 39 -0.19 -27.07 5.56
C GLY A 39 0.19 -26.49 4.18
N PRO A 40 -0.79 -26.08 3.34
CA PRO A 40 -0.52 -25.53 2.01
C PRO A 40 -0.12 -24.04 1.99
N TYR A 41 -0.02 -23.37 3.15
CA TYR A 41 0.23 -21.93 3.25
C TYR A 41 1.62 -21.63 3.81
N LEU A 42 2.12 -20.43 3.57
CA LEU A 42 3.32 -19.91 4.20
C LEU A 42 3.04 -19.62 5.69
N PRO A 43 4.06 -19.72 6.57
CA PRO A 43 3.95 -19.28 7.96
C PRO A 43 3.75 -17.75 8.06
N LEU A 44 3.33 -17.28 9.23
CA LEU A 44 3.23 -15.85 9.54
C LEU A 44 4.60 -15.18 9.32
N PRO A 45 4.67 -13.96 8.73
CA PRO A 45 5.91 -13.22 8.54
C PRO A 45 6.82 -13.17 9.77
N SER A 46 6.27 -12.94 10.96
CA SER A 46 7.03 -12.91 12.22
C SER A 46 7.69 -14.25 12.56
N TRP A 47 7.16 -15.36 12.05
CA TRP A 47 7.56 -16.74 12.32
C TRP A 47 8.23 -17.42 11.14
N ASP A 48 8.23 -16.79 9.97
CA ASP A 48 8.82 -17.29 8.74
C ASP A 48 10.33 -16.99 8.71
N PRO A 49 11.21 -18.02 8.76
CA PRO A 49 12.65 -17.80 8.64
C PRO A 49 13.06 -17.19 7.29
N TRP A 50 12.27 -17.42 6.23
CA TRP A 50 12.50 -16.79 4.93
C TRP A 50 12.16 -15.29 4.97
N TYR A 51 11.30 -14.83 5.86
CA TYR A 51 10.93 -13.42 6.00
C TYR A 51 11.91 -12.64 6.89
N LYS A 52 13.17 -13.10 6.99
CA LYS A 52 14.26 -12.41 7.71
C LYS A 52 15.42 -12.14 6.77
N ALA A 53 15.96 -10.93 6.75
CA ALA A 53 17.14 -10.65 5.92
C ALA A 53 18.35 -11.52 6.34
N PRO A 54 19.16 -12.02 5.38
CA PRO A 54 20.36 -12.83 5.67
C PRO A 54 21.47 -11.97 6.30
N GLU A 55 22.45 -12.58 6.96
CA GLU A 55 23.58 -11.84 7.55
C GLU A 55 24.33 -10.96 6.53
N GLY A 56 24.69 -9.73 6.92
CA GLY A 56 25.45 -8.79 6.08
C GLY A 56 24.65 -8.12 4.96
N TRP A 57 23.32 -8.29 4.94
CA TRP A 57 22.43 -7.69 3.96
C TRP A 57 22.51 -6.16 3.91
N GLU A 58 22.87 -5.51 5.02
CA GLU A 58 22.96 -4.06 5.16
C GLU A 58 23.95 -3.44 4.17
N ALA A 59 24.99 -4.20 3.79
CA ALA A 59 26.02 -3.76 2.85
C ALA A 59 25.58 -3.82 1.37
N ALA A 60 24.47 -4.49 1.07
CA ALA A 60 23.92 -4.53 -0.27
C ALA A 60 23.39 -3.15 -0.69
N LYS A 61 23.25 -2.93 -2.01
CA LYS A 61 22.69 -1.69 -2.55
C LYS A 61 21.17 -1.68 -2.46
N PRO A 62 20.51 -0.50 -2.35
CA PRO A 62 19.05 -0.43 -2.45
C PRO A 62 18.54 -1.10 -3.74
N GLY A 63 17.50 -1.92 -3.62
CA GLY A 63 16.93 -2.74 -4.68
C GLY A 63 17.67 -4.06 -4.96
N ALA A 64 18.78 -4.35 -4.27
CA ALA A 64 19.47 -5.62 -4.43
C ALA A 64 18.61 -6.78 -3.92
N VAL A 65 18.44 -7.81 -4.76
CA VAL A 65 17.78 -9.06 -4.39
C VAL A 65 18.63 -9.79 -3.34
N LEU A 66 18.03 -10.09 -2.19
CA LEU A 66 18.66 -10.83 -1.10
C LEU A 66 18.21 -12.29 -1.10
N LYS A 67 16.91 -12.53 -1.33
CA LYS A 67 16.34 -13.88 -1.47
C LYS A 67 15.19 -13.89 -2.47
N ILE A 68 15.00 -15.05 -3.10
CA ILE A 68 13.82 -15.35 -3.92
C ILE A 68 13.18 -16.63 -3.39
N ARG A 69 11.85 -16.63 -3.27
CA ARG A 69 11.02 -17.81 -3.01
C ARG A 69 10.17 -18.03 -4.25
N GLN A 70 10.57 -18.99 -5.07
CA GLN A 70 9.80 -19.45 -6.23
C GLN A 70 8.54 -20.19 -5.76
N HIS A 71 7.48 -20.17 -6.57
CA HIS A 71 6.21 -20.83 -6.28
C HIS A 71 5.69 -20.49 -4.87
N ALA A 72 5.71 -19.20 -4.53
CA ALA A 72 5.51 -18.75 -3.16
C ALA A 72 4.17 -19.21 -2.58
N TYR A 73 3.12 -19.20 -3.40
CA TYR A 73 1.78 -19.63 -3.01
C TYR A 73 1.37 -20.93 -3.69
N ASN A 74 0.52 -21.70 -3.02
CA ASN A 74 -0.05 -22.91 -3.58
C ASN A 74 -1.13 -22.58 -4.63
N MET A 75 -0.86 -22.92 -5.89
CA MET A 75 -1.78 -22.64 -7.00
C MET A 75 -3.10 -23.44 -6.92
N THR A 76 -3.16 -24.55 -6.16
CA THR A 76 -4.38 -25.35 -6.00
C THR A 76 -5.42 -24.63 -5.13
N THR A 77 -4.96 -23.82 -4.18
CA THR A 77 -5.80 -23.06 -3.25
C THR A 77 -5.89 -21.58 -3.62
N MET A 78 -5.25 -21.18 -4.71
CA MET A 78 -5.16 -19.79 -5.14
C MET A 78 -6.53 -19.23 -5.56
N ALA A 79 -6.95 -18.15 -4.89
CA ALA A 79 -8.23 -17.49 -5.12
C ALA A 79 -8.11 -16.17 -5.91
N ILE A 80 -7.06 -16.02 -6.71
CA ILE A 80 -6.84 -14.88 -7.62
C ILE A 80 -6.93 -15.40 -9.06
N ALA A 81 -7.77 -14.78 -9.88
CA ALA A 81 -7.94 -15.21 -11.27
C ALA A 81 -6.75 -14.80 -12.15
N ASN A 82 -6.57 -15.49 -13.28
CA ASN A 82 -5.55 -15.19 -14.30
C ASN A 82 -4.08 -15.30 -13.83
N VAL A 83 -3.83 -15.87 -12.64
CA VAL A 83 -2.47 -16.17 -12.16
C VAL A 83 -2.06 -17.58 -12.57
N ARG A 84 -0.83 -17.72 -13.05
CA ARG A 84 -0.20 -19.02 -13.34
C ARG A 84 0.74 -19.47 -12.25
N ASP A 85 1.44 -18.52 -11.64
CA ASP A 85 2.47 -18.76 -10.66
C ASP A 85 2.77 -17.48 -9.86
N THR A 86 3.44 -17.64 -8.73
CA THR A 86 3.85 -16.53 -7.85
C THR A 86 5.27 -16.73 -7.35
N PHE A 87 5.99 -15.64 -7.10
CA PHE A 87 7.24 -15.68 -6.35
C PHE A 87 7.34 -14.49 -5.41
N GLN A 88 8.12 -14.63 -4.35
CA GLN A 88 8.45 -13.53 -3.45
C GLN A 88 9.91 -13.14 -3.60
N VAL A 89 10.18 -11.84 -3.49
CA VAL A 89 11.53 -11.28 -3.46
C VAL A 89 11.71 -10.53 -2.15
N LEU A 90 12.73 -10.92 -1.38
CA LEU A 90 13.23 -10.13 -0.26
C LEU A 90 14.42 -9.32 -0.79
N PHE A 91 14.42 -8.00 -0.59
CA PHE A 91 15.40 -7.08 -1.15
C PHE A 91 15.83 -6.02 -0.13
N ARG A 92 17.03 -5.45 -0.33
CA ARG A 92 17.55 -4.36 0.50
C ARG A 92 16.87 -3.05 0.10
N SER A 93 16.48 -2.21 1.06
CA SER A 93 15.94 -0.86 0.86
C SER A 93 16.51 0.15 1.88
N THR A 94 15.89 1.32 2.03
CA THR A 94 16.32 2.42 2.89
C THR A 94 15.13 2.94 3.70
N ASP A 95 15.29 3.07 5.01
CA ASP A 95 14.23 3.49 5.94
C ASP A 95 14.02 5.01 5.94
N SER A 96 13.08 5.50 6.78
CA SER A 96 12.77 6.93 6.88
C SER A 96 13.89 7.79 7.51
N GLN A 97 14.94 7.14 8.03
CA GLN A 97 16.12 7.76 8.65
C GLN A 97 17.38 7.59 7.80
N ASP A 98 17.22 7.24 6.52
CA ASP A 98 18.31 6.97 5.57
C ASP A 98 19.23 5.80 5.98
N LYS A 99 18.74 4.89 6.82
CA LYS A 99 19.47 3.67 7.22
C LYS A 99 19.03 2.49 6.37
N ALA A 100 19.89 1.47 6.30
CA ALA A 100 19.54 0.24 5.62
C ALA A 100 18.31 -0.40 6.29
N THR A 101 17.34 -0.79 5.47
CA THR A 101 16.22 -1.68 5.82
C THR A 101 16.02 -2.69 4.69
N TRP A 102 15.02 -3.54 4.77
CA TRP A 102 14.67 -4.45 3.69
C TRP A 102 13.18 -4.38 3.40
N GLY A 103 12.76 -4.96 2.28
CA GLY A 103 11.36 -5.09 1.90
C GLY A 103 11.10 -6.45 1.30
N VAL A 104 9.83 -6.82 1.24
CA VAL A 104 9.36 -8.00 0.51
C VAL A 104 8.34 -7.56 -0.53
N THR A 105 8.33 -8.23 -1.68
CA THR A 105 7.26 -8.11 -2.65
C THR A 105 6.84 -9.48 -3.14
N THR A 106 5.53 -9.71 -3.25
CA THR A 106 4.97 -10.84 -3.97
C THR A 106 4.71 -10.43 -5.42
N VAL A 107 5.17 -11.25 -6.36
CA VAL A 107 4.95 -11.06 -7.79
C VAL A 107 4.02 -12.16 -8.31
N PHE A 108 2.99 -11.74 -9.04
CA PHE A 108 2.01 -12.61 -9.69
C PHE A 108 2.27 -12.65 -11.19
N LEU A 109 2.38 -13.87 -11.71
CA LEU A 109 2.63 -14.11 -13.13
C LEU A 109 1.32 -14.41 -13.86
N PRO A 110 1.00 -13.69 -14.95
CA PRO A 110 -0.24 -13.91 -15.68
C PRO A 110 -0.20 -15.26 -16.43
N THR A 111 -1.37 -15.87 -16.59
CA THR A 111 -1.57 -17.05 -17.46
C THR A 111 -1.19 -16.77 -18.90
N GLN A 112 -1.43 -15.53 -19.37
CA GLN A 112 -1.05 -15.05 -20.69
C GLN A 112 -0.31 -13.72 -20.57
N ALA A 113 1.01 -13.78 -20.50
CA ALA A 113 1.85 -12.59 -20.51
C ALA A 113 1.74 -11.84 -21.84
N ARG A 114 1.67 -10.50 -21.78
CA ARG A 114 1.75 -9.63 -22.95
C ARG A 114 3.12 -8.96 -23.05
N CYS A 115 3.67 -8.99 -24.26
CA CYS A 115 4.90 -8.34 -24.65
C CYS A 115 4.56 -7.15 -25.56
N ASN A 116 4.97 -5.93 -25.19
CA ASN A 116 4.68 -4.72 -25.98
C ASN A 116 3.18 -4.57 -26.33
N GLY A 117 2.28 -4.84 -25.39
CA GLY A 117 0.82 -4.82 -25.61
C GLY A 117 0.28 -5.96 -26.49
N SER A 118 1.10 -6.93 -26.91
CA SER A 118 0.71 -8.05 -27.78
C SER A 118 0.91 -9.41 -27.09
N THR A 119 0.10 -10.40 -27.43
CA THR A 119 0.26 -11.79 -26.96
C THR A 119 1.42 -12.54 -27.64
N ASN A 120 2.10 -11.92 -28.61
CA ASN A 120 3.23 -12.53 -29.29
C ASN A 120 4.51 -12.46 -28.43
N SER A 121 4.65 -13.42 -27.52
CA SER A 121 5.79 -13.53 -26.60
C SER A 121 7.09 -14.02 -27.25
N SER A 122 7.05 -14.47 -28.51
CA SER A 122 8.23 -14.98 -29.23
C SER A 122 9.11 -13.88 -29.84
N SER A 123 8.78 -12.60 -29.63
CA SER A 123 9.59 -11.48 -30.13
C SER A 123 10.89 -11.34 -29.32
N SER A 124 12.04 -11.27 -30.02
CA SER A 124 13.34 -10.93 -29.42
C SER A 124 13.36 -9.54 -28.76
N ASN A 125 12.35 -8.70 -29.01
CA ASN A 125 12.20 -7.36 -28.45
C ASN A 125 11.05 -7.27 -27.42
N CYS A 126 10.69 -8.38 -26.76
CA CYS A 126 9.64 -8.36 -25.73
C CYS A 126 10.00 -7.40 -24.59
N THR A 127 9.14 -6.40 -24.37
CA THR A 127 9.11 -5.63 -23.12
C THR A 127 7.89 -6.09 -22.31
N GLN A 128 8.14 -6.67 -21.15
CA GLN A 128 7.10 -7.15 -20.24
C GLN A 128 6.54 -5.98 -19.43
N GLY A 129 5.23 -5.77 -19.49
CA GLY A 129 4.54 -4.82 -18.61
C GLY A 129 4.50 -5.35 -17.17
N ILE A 130 4.91 -4.53 -16.20
CA ILE A 130 4.83 -4.81 -14.77
C ILE A 130 4.07 -3.68 -14.10
N LEU A 131 3.00 -4.02 -13.39
CA LEU A 131 2.30 -3.11 -12.50
C LEU A 131 2.84 -3.33 -11.08
N SER A 132 3.45 -2.31 -10.48
CA SER A 132 3.67 -2.27 -9.04
C SER A 132 2.40 -1.73 -8.39
N TYR A 133 1.69 -2.56 -7.62
CA TYR A 133 0.43 -2.23 -6.97
C TYR A 133 0.62 -2.10 -5.46
N GLN A 134 0.50 -0.86 -4.96
CA GLN A 134 0.53 -0.54 -3.54
C GLN A 134 -0.87 -0.80 -2.95
N LEU A 135 -1.12 -2.04 -2.53
CA LEU A 135 -2.37 -2.43 -1.87
C LEU A 135 -2.51 -1.71 -0.52
N PRO A 136 -3.60 -0.98 -0.21
CA PRO A 136 -3.78 -0.39 1.11
C PRO A 136 -4.13 -1.48 2.14
N TYR A 137 -3.18 -1.84 3.01
CA TYR A 137 -3.37 -2.87 4.06
C TYR A 137 -3.48 -2.30 5.49
N ASP A 138 -3.18 -1.01 5.66
CA ASP A 138 -3.59 -0.12 6.74
C ASP A 138 -3.37 -0.64 8.17
N THR A 139 -2.18 -1.20 8.43
CA THR A 139 -1.88 -1.80 9.74
C THR A 139 -0.41 -1.73 10.12
N SER A 140 -0.17 -1.56 11.42
CA SER A 140 1.15 -1.74 12.05
C SER A 140 1.45 -3.17 12.50
N CYS A 141 0.69 -4.15 12.00
CA CYS A 141 0.91 -5.57 12.24
C CYS A 141 1.69 -6.19 11.09
N LEU A 142 2.92 -6.62 11.35
CA LEU A 142 3.77 -7.28 10.35
C LEU A 142 3.09 -8.52 9.74
N ASP A 143 2.36 -9.26 10.56
CA ASP A 143 1.71 -10.50 10.13
C ASP A 143 0.48 -10.28 9.23
N ALA A 144 0.03 -9.04 9.10
CA ALA A 144 -1.02 -8.63 8.16
C ALA A 144 -0.46 -8.01 6.87
N SER A 145 0.84 -8.18 6.59
CA SER A 145 1.48 -7.72 5.35
C SER A 145 0.87 -8.40 4.10
N PRO A 146 0.78 -7.71 2.95
CA PRO A 146 0.26 -8.25 1.70
C PRO A 146 0.90 -9.58 1.29
N SER A 147 2.21 -9.75 1.49
CA SER A 147 2.96 -10.97 1.18
C SER A 147 2.42 -12.23 1.87
N TYR A 148 1.72 -12.07 2.98
CA TYR A 148 1.09 -13.17 3.70
C TYR A 148 -0.40 -13.26 3.35
N GLY A 149 -1.12 -12.14 3.43
CA GLY A 149 -2.58 -12.10 3.27
C GLY A 149 -3.08 -12.52 1.89
N LEU A 150 -2.32 -12.23 0.83
CA LEU A 150 -2.75 -12.52 -0.55
C LEU A 150 -2.82 -14.02 -0.90
N GLN A 151 -2.34 -14.89 -0.01
CA GLN A 151 -2.51 -16.34 -0.13
C GLN A 151 -3.99 -16.79 -0.12
N TRP A 152 -4.85 -16.00 0.52
CA TRP A 152 -6.29 -16.26 0.63
C TRP A 152 -7.13 -15.56 -0.45
N GLY A 153 -6.49 -14.84 -1.36
CA GLY A 153 -7.16 -14.03 -2.38
C GLY A 153 -6.87 -12.55 -2.21
N GLU A 154 -7.35 -11.78 -3.18
CA GLU A 154 -7.22 -10.33 -3.18
C GLU A 154 -8.50 -9.64 -2.68
N PRO A 155 -8.38 -8.48 -2.02
CA PRO A 155 -9.54 -7.83 -1.41
C PRO A 155 -10.44 -7.07 -2.40
N TYR A 156 -9.90 -6.50 -3.49
CA TYR A 156 -10.69 -5.63 -4.37
C TYR A 156 -10.75 -6.02 -5.86
N GLY A 157 -9.94 -6.99 -6.32
CA GLY A 157 -10.03 -7.60 -7.68
C GLY A 157 -9.07 -7.02 -8.73
N GLU A 158 -8.23 -6.07 -8.34
CA GLU A 158 -7.30 -5.35 -9.21
C GLU A 158 -6.18 -6.24 -9.76
N ILE A 159 -5.66 -7.16 -8.95
CA ILE A 159 -4.60 -8.09 -9.34
C ILE A 159 -5.13 -8.98 -10.47
N ALA A 160 -6.31 -9.57 -10.32
CA ALA A 160 -6.93 -10.38 -11.36
C ALA A 160 -7.18 -9.60 -12.66
N VAL A 161 -7.60 -8.32 -12.58
CA VAL A 161 -7.81 -7.46 -13.76
C VAL A 161 -6.49 -7.12 -14.44
N ALA A 162 -5.44 -6.77 -13.69
CA ALA A 162 -4.11 -6.50 -14.24
C ALA A 162 -3.51 -7.75 -14.89
N LEU A 163 -3.66 -8.92 -14.26
CA LEU A 163 -3.23 -10.21 -14.81
C LEU A 163 -4.01 -10.58 -16.08
N ALA A 164 -5.31 -10.25 -16.16
CA ALA A 164 -6.12 -10.45 -17.37
C ALA A 164 -5.59 -9.63 -18.57
N ARG A 165 -4.98 -8.46 -18.28
CA ARG A 165 -4.30 -7.63 -19.28
C ARG A 165 -2.91 -8.16 -19.64
N GLY A 166 -2.45 -9.23 -18.99
CA GLY A 166 -1.17 -9.89 -19.24
C GLY A 166 0.02 -9.15 -18.64
N TRP A 167 -0.23 -8.23 -17.70
CA TRP A 167 0.81 -7.59 -16.92
C TRP A 167 1.24 -8.51 -15.78
N TRP A 168 2.52 -8.45 -15.43
CA TRP A 168 2.95 -8.97 -14.13
C TRP A 168 2.49 -7.99 -13.07
N VAL A 169 2.13 -8.49 -11.89
CA VAL A 169 1.72 -7.63 -10.77
C VAL A 169 2.69 -7.85 -9.62
N SER A 170 3.40 -6.79 -9.20
CA SER A 170 4.23 -6.78 -8.00
C SER A 170 3.48 -6.05 -6.90
N VAL A 171 3.27 -6.71 -5.76
CA VAL A 171 2.65 -6.10 -4.58
C VAL A 171 3.72 -6.05 -3.48
N PRO A 172 4.32 -4.88 -3.21
CA PRO A 172 5.29 -4.74 -2.12
C PRO A 172 4.60 -4.59 -0.76
N ASP A 173 5.23 -5.14 0.28
CA ASP A 173 4.95 -4.80 1.66
C ASP A 173 5.63 -3.45 1.96
N PHE A 174 5.07 -2.38 1.40
CA PHE A 174 5.77 -1.10 1.29
C PHE A 174 6.10 -0.46 2.64
N GLU A 175 5.44 -0.82 3.74
CA GLU A 175 5.76 -0.28 5.07
C GLU A 175 6.94 -1.00 5.76
N GLY A 176 7.48 -2.03 5.10
CA GLY A 176 8.70 -2.72 5.51
C GLY A 176 8.56 -3.61 6.75
N PRO A 177 9.68 -4.09 7.30
CA PRO A 177 9.71 -5.12 8.35
C PRO A 177 9.19 -4.65 9.71
N LEU A 178 8.94 -3.34 9.86
CA LEU A 178 8.38 -2.76 11.06
C LEU A 178 6.87 -2.46 10.94
N ALA A 179 6.25 -2.76 9.80
CA ALA A 179 4.86 -2.40 9.49
C ALA A 179 4.61 -0.91 9.81
N SER A 180 5.41 -0.06 9.18
CA SER A 180 5.47 1.39 9.43
C SER A 180 4.29 2.15 8.81
N TYR A 181 3.05 1.71 9.01
CA TYR A 181 1.87 2.35 8.44
C TYR A 181 1.86 3.87 8.66
N GLY A 182 1.68 4.61 7.56
CA GLY A 182 1.71 6.07 7.51
C GLY A 182 3.10 6.70 7.34
N ALA A 183 4.20 5.94 7.43
CA ALA A 183 5.55 6.44 7.18
C ALA A 183 5.88 6.41 5.68
N ASN A 184 5.57 7.49 4.96
CA ASN A 184 5.63 7.45 3.49
C ASN A 184 7.05 7.55 2.93
N ILE A 185 8.06 7.96 3.72
CA ILE A 185 9.45 7.97 3.24
C ILE A 185 9.92 6.54 2.99
N VAL A 186 9.84 5.67 3.99
CA VAL A 186 10.17 4.24 3.83
C VAL A 186 9.24 3.57 2.79
N ALA A 187 7.96 3.94 2.74
CA ALA A 187 7.03 3.41 1.73
C ALA A 187 7.42 3.72 0.29
N GLY A 188 7.83 4.96 0.02
CA GLY A 188 8.33 5.39 -1.28
C GLY A 188 9.62 4.67 -1.66
N HIS A 189 10.58 4.58 -0.73
CA HIS A 189 11.85 3.88 -0.95
C HIS A 189 11.64 2.38 -1.24
N ILE A 190 10.84 1.68 -0.43
CA ILE A 190 10.56 0.25 -0.61
C ILE A 190 9.82 0.01 -1.93
N THR A 191 8.90 0.89 -2.32
CA THR A 191 8.23 0.81 -3.63
C THR A 191 9.22 0.93 -4.80
N LEU A 192 10.12 1.91 -4.78
CA LEU A 192 11.14 2.07 -5.83
C LEU A 192 12.13 0.90 -5.85
N ASP A 193 12.57 0.45 -4.67
CA ASP A 193 13.50 -0.67 -4.56
C ASP A 193 12.86 -2.00 -4.92
N SER A 194 11.55 -2.17 -4.72
CA SER A 194 10.83 -3.35 -5.21
C SER A 194 10.82 -3.39 -6.74
N VAL A 195 10.71 -2.25 -7.42
CA VAL A 195 10.81 -2.18 -8.89
C VAL A 195 12.19 -2.63 -9.38
N ARG A 196 13.27 -2.19 -8.72
CA ARG A 196 14.64 -2.66 -9.00
C ARG A 196 14.75 -4.17 -8.79
N ALA A 197 14.30 -4.66 -7.64
CA ALA A 197 14.42 -6.06 -7.24
C ALA A 197 13.61 -6.98 -8.16
N VAL A 198 12.39 -6.61 -8.52
CA VAL A 198 11.53 -7.37 -9.42
C VAL A 198 12.08 -7.38 -10.84
N SER A 199 12.61 -6.25 -11.33
CA SER A 199 13.24 -6.22 -12.65
C SER A 199 14.48 -7.11 -12.71
N ALA A 200 15.29 -7.12 -11.64
CA ALA A 200 16.44 -8.01 -11.53
C ALA A 200 16.02 -9.50 -11.47
N ALA A 201 15.02 -9.83 -10.64
CA ALA A 201 14.49 -11.20 -10.54
C ALA A 201 13.82 -11.66 -11.84
N ALA A 202 13.08 -10.79 -12.54
CA ALA A 202 12.50 -11.09 -13.84
C ALA A 202 13.58 -11.46 -14.87
N ALA A 203 14.72 -10.76 -14.84
CA ALA A 203 15.85 -11.05 -15.70
C ALA A 203 16.56 -12.36 -15.33
N SER A 204 16.83 -12.60 -14.04
CA SER A 204 17.60 -13.77 -13.60
C SER A 204 16.79 -15.08 -13.61
N GLU A 205 15.54 -15.04 -13.14
CA GLU A 205 14.72 -16.24 -12.93
C GLU A 205 13.87 -16.59 -14.16
N PHE A 206 13.46 -15.59 -14.94
CA PHE A 206 12.51 -15.76 -16.04
C PHE A 206 13.06 -15.32 -17.41
N GLY A 207 14.32 -14.85 -17.45
CA GLY A 207 14.97 -14.45 -18.69
C GLY A 207 14.38 -13.20 -19.36
N VAL A 208 13.56 -12.41 -18.65
CA VAL A 208 12.94 -11.18 -19.16
C VAL A 208 14.03 -10.16 -19.49
N LYS A 209 14.09 -9.73 -20.75
CA LYS A 209 15.16 -8.84 -21.24
C LYS A 209 14.88 -7.36 -21.05
N SER A 210 13.61 -7.00 -21.02
CA SER A 210 13.15 -5.62 -20.91
C SER A 210 11.84 -5.59 -20.12
N THR A 211 11.72 -4.64 -19.20
CA THR A 211 10.51 -4.41 -18.41
C THR A 211 10.03 -2.98 -18.65
N ARG A 212 8.70 -2.78 -18.60
CA ARG A 212 8.09 -1.45 -18.53
C ARG A 212 7.23 -1.43 -17.29
N VAL A 213 7.51 -0.49 -16.38
CA VAL A 213 6.91 -0.50 -15.05
C VAL A 213 6.02 0.71 -14.86
N ALA A 214 4.82 0.48 -14.35
CA ALA A 214 3.91 1.52 -13.88
C ALA A 214 3.56 1.27 -12.40
N LEU A 215 3.23 2.33 -11.67
CA LEU A 215 2.86 2.27 -10.26
C LEU A 215 1.36 2.55 -10.10
N TRP A 216 0.72 1.95 -9.10
CA TRP A 216 -0.65 2.29 -8.74
C TRP A 216 -0.94 2.05 -7.27
N GLY A 217 -1.59 3.00 -6.64
CA GLY A 217 -2.13 2.87 -5.30
C GLY A 217 -3.41 3.66 -5.10
N TYR A 218 -4.22 3.21 -4.13
CA TYR A 218 -5.41 3.90 -3.65
C TYR A 218 -5.32 4.10 -2.13
N SER A 219 -5.85 5.21 -1.61
CA SER A 219 -5.82 5.55 -0.18
C SER A 219 -4.40 5.56 0.39
N ASN A 220 -4.08 4.83 1.46
CA ASN A 220 -2.69 4.67 1.95
C ASN A 220 -1.73 4.19 0.85
N GLY A 221 -2.19 3.29 -0.03
CA GLY A 221 -1.41 2.87 -1.19
C GLY A 221 -1.08 4.03 -2.14
N ALA A 222 -1.98 5.01 -2.28
CA ALA A 222 -1.73 6.20 -3.07
C ALA A 222 -0.66 7.10 -2.43
N SER A 223 -0.62 7.20 -1.11
CA SER A 223 0.47 7.91 -0.41
C SER A 223 1.83 7.25 -0.63
N ALA A 224 1.89 5.92 -0.63
CA ALA A 224 3.11 5.18 -0.98
C ALA A 224 3.52 5.39 -2.46
N THR A 225 2.55 5.35 -3.39
CA THR A 225 2.79 5.60 -4.82
C THR A 225 3.23 7.04 -5.09
N GLU A 226 2.58 8.04 -4.47
CA GLU A 226 2.93 9.46 -4.61
C GLU A 226 4.34 9.72 -4.06
N ALA A 227 4.64 9.25 -2.86
CA ALA A 227 5.98 9.35 -2.31
C ALA A 227 7.03 8.72 -3.22
N ALA A 228 6.75 7.54 -3.79
CA ALA A 228 7.66 6.89 -4.74
C ALA A 228 7.94 7.75 -5.98
N VAL A 229 6.92 8.36 -6.60
CA VAL A 229 7.15 9.21 -7.78
C VAL A 229 7.81 10.53 -7.46
N GLU A 230 7.57 11.11 -6.28
CA GLU A 230 8.29 12.30 -5.83
C GLU A 230 9.78 12.00 -5.55
N PHE A 231 10.10 10.84 -4.97
CA PHE A 231 11.48 10.43 -4.70
C PHE A 231 12.23 9.95 -5.94
N ALA A 232 11.54 9.47 -6.99
CA ALA A 232 12.14 8.78 -8.13
C ALA A 232 13.35 9.52 -8.72
N ALA A 233 13.23 10.81 -9.00
CA ALA A 233 14.31 11.58 -9.64
C ALA A 233 15.60 11.66 -8.79
N LYS A 234 15.50 11.62 -7.45
CA LYS A 234 16.64 11.77 -6.54
C LYS A 234 17.13 10.44 -5.98
N TYR A 235 16.22 9.57 -5.57
CA TYR A 235 16.52 8.28 -4.94
C TYR A 235 16.75 7.15 -5.96
N ALA A 236 16.02 7.19 -7.08
CA ALA A 236 16.08 6.16 -8.11
C ALA A 236 16.18 6.72 -9.54
N PRO A 237 17.19 7.55 -9.84
CA PRO A 237 17.37 8.14 -11.17
C PRO A 237 17.67 7.12 -12.28
N ASP A 238 18.03 5.89 -11.90
CA ASP A 238 18.22 4.74 -12.79
C ASP A 238 16.92 4.09 -13.25
N LEU A 239 15.79 4.36 -12.59
CA LEU A 239 14.49 3.78 -12.93
C LEU A 239 13.74 4.63 -13.96
N ASP A 240 13.29 3.99 -15.02
CA ASP A 240 12.35 4.55 -15.99
C ASP A 240 10.92 4.07 -15.66
N ILE A 241 10.19 4.88 -14.89
CA ILE A 241 8.79 4.62 -14.53
C ILE A 241 7.90 5.19 -15.64
N ALA A 242 7.13 4.33 -16.30
CA ALA A 242 6.31 4.69 -17.46
C ALA A 242 5.12 5.60 -17.09
N GLY A 243 4.61 5.46 -15.87
CA GLY A 243 3.56 6.30 -15.30
C GLY A 243 3.11 5.81 -13.93
N ALA A 244 2.34 6.64 -13.22
CA ALA A 244 1.74 6.28 -11.95
C ALA A 244 0.26 6.71 -11.87
N ALA A 245 -0.59 5.84 -11.33
CA ALA A 245 -1.95 6.19 -10.96
C ALA A 245 -2.03 6.37 -9.42
N VAL A 246 -2.66 7.45 -8.97
CA VAL A 246 -2.72 7.85 -7.56
C VAL A 246 -4.17 8.23 -7.22
N GLY A 247 -4.83 7.48 -6.35
CA GLY A 247 -6.25 7.70 -6.03
C GLY A 247 -6.56 7.82 -4.55
N GLY A 248 -7.48 8.71 -4.14
CA GLY A 248 -7.82 8.80 -2.71
C GLY A 248 -6.66 9.34 -1.86
N LEU A 249 -5.84 10.25 -2.38
CA LEU A 249 -4.54 10.61 -1.81
C LEU A 249 -4.68 11.31 -0.44
N ALA A 250 -4.19 10.66 0.62
CA ALA A 250 -4.05 11.27 1.93
C ALA A 250 -2.84 12.22 1.96
N SER A 251 -3.06 13.48 1.57
CA SER A 251 -2.00 14.45 1.27
C SER A 251 -1.35 15.10 2.51
N ASN A 252 -1.98 14.99 3.69
CA ASN A 252 -1.51 15.61 4.93
C ASN A 252 -1.86 14.76 6.16
N VAL A 253 -0.94 13.87 6.57
CA VAL A 253 -1.11 13.00 7.75
C VAL A 253 -1.18 13.80 9.06
N GLY A 254 -0.58 15.00 9.12
CA GLY A 254 -0.66 15.88 10.30
C GLY A 254 -2.08 16.31 10.68
N ARG A 255 -3.06 16.18 9.77
CA ARG A 255 -4.48 16.47 10.03
C ARG A 255 -5.29 15.26 10.48
N ALA A 256 -4.70 14.06 10.50
CA ALA A 256 -5.42 12.82 10.78
C ALA A 256 -6.07 12.80 12.17
N GLY A 257 -5.43 13.36 13.19
CA GLY A 257 -5.94 13.40 14.56
C GLY A 257 -7.37 13.91 14.69
N PRO A 258 -7.64 15.20 14.38
CA PRO A 258 -8.99 15.76 14.44
C PRO A 258 -9.96 15.23 13.37
N LEU A 259 -9.47 14.64 12.28
CA LEU A 259 -10.33 14.09 11.23
C LEU A 259 -10.86 12.70 11.58
N LEU A 260 -10.06 11.86 12.23
CA LEU A 260 -10.35 10.42 12.38
C LEU A 260 -10.82 10.02 13.79
N SER A 261 -10.38 10.72 14.85
CA SER A 261 -10.82 10.38 16.22
C SER A 261 -12.34 10.48 16.35
N GLN A 262 -12.97 9.57 17.11
CA GLN A 262 -14.42 9.48 17.31
C GLN A 262 -15.24 9.19 16.05
N THR A 263 -14.60 8.82 14.94
CA THR A 263 -15.28 8.36 13.72
C THR A 263 -15.24 6.85 13.59
N GLN A 264 -15.98 6.30 12.62
CA GLN A 264 -15.95 4.86 12.33
C GLN A 264 -14.55 4.33 11.94
N VAL A 265 -13.64 5.20 11.52
CA VAL A 265 -12.27 4.86 11.07
C VAL A 265 -11.16 5.24 12.06
N ALA A 266 -11.52 5.53 13.32
CA ALA A 266 -10.54 5.96 14.33
C ALA A 266 -9.38 4.97 14.56
N GLY A 267 -9.54 3.68 14.22
CA GLY A 267 -8.47 2.69 14.24
C GLY A 267 -7.28 3.02 13.31
N LEU A 268 -7.51 3.75 12.21
CA LEU A 268 -6.43 4.21 11.34
C LEU A 268 -5.50 5.19 12.07
N LEU A 269 -6.04 6.04 12.94
CA LEU A 269 -5.22 6.97 13.72
C LEU A 269 -4.30 6.21 14.70
N VAL A 270 -4.82 5.16 15.34
CA VAL A 270 -4.01 4.31 16.24
C VAL A 270 -2.92 3.60 15.44
N GLN A 271 -3.27 2.96 14.31
CA GLN A 271 -2.30 2.31 13.44
C GLN A 271 -1.23 3.30 12.96
N GLY A 272 -1.62 4.52 12.58
CA GLY A 272 -0.70 5.55 12.07
C GLY A 272 0.28 6.03 13.14
N ILE A 273 -0.19 6.25 14.37
CA ILE A 273 0.68 6.62 15.49
C ILE A 273 1.70 5.50 15.74
N ILE A 274 1.26 4.24 15.76
CA ILE A 274 2.15 3.11 16.02
C ILE A 274 3.15 2.90 14.87
N GLY A 275 2.66 2.95 13.63
CA GLY A 275 3.42 2.69 12.42
C GLY A 275 4.47 3.78 12.17
N VAL A 276 4.08 5.05 12.16
CA VAL A 276 5.03 6.16 11.96
C VAL A 276 6.09 6.18 13.05
N THR A 277 5.72 6.03 14.33
CA THR A 277 6.70 6.04 15.42
C THR A 277 7.65 4.84 15.43
N SER A 278 7.37 3.76 14.69
CA SER A 278 8.32 2.65 14.52
C SER A 278 9.64 3.10 13.85
N GLN A 279 9.58 4.15 13.04
CA GLN A 279 10.73 4.78 12.38
C GLN A 279 11.46 5.81 13.26
N TYR A 280 10.89 6.16 14.43
CA TYR A 280 11.32 7.27 15.28
C TYR A 280 11.35 6.85 16.76
N PRO A 281 12.44 6.21 17.24
CA PRO A 281 12.50 5.62 18.58
C PRO A 281 12.25 6.59 19.74
N ASP A 282 12.64 7.86 19.62
CA ASP A 282 12.45 8.84 20.69
C ASP A 282 11.00 9.34 20.76
N GLN A 283 10.35 9.55 19.62
CA GLN A 283 8.92 9.81 19.51
C GLN A 283 8.10 8.61 20.00
N ARG A 284 8.54 7.37 19.72
CA ARG A 284 7.92 6.16 20.27
C ARG A 284 7.96 6.13 21.79
N LYS A 285 9.11 6.44 22.40
CA LYS A 285 9.26 6.53 23.87
C LYS A 285 8.37 7.64 24.44
N TYR A 286 8.30 8.78 23.75
CA TYR A 286 7.42 9.87 24.14
C TYR A 286 5.96 9.43 24.19
N ILE A 287 5.43 8.85 23.10
CA ILE A 287 4.05 8.30 23.06
C ILE A 287 3.81 7.33 24.22
N LEU A 288 4.73 6.38 24.44
CA LEU A 288 4.64 5.43 25.55
C LEU A 288 4.56 6.11 26.92
N SER A 289 5.32 7.18 27.14
CA SER A 289 5.32 7.94 28.38
C SER A 289 4.05 8.76 28.61
N ARG A 290 3.28 9.02 27.54
CA ARG A 290 2.07 9.84 27.56
C ARG A 290 0.78 9.02 27.58
N LEU A 291 0.84 7.71 27.37
CA LEU A 291 -0.34 6.84 27.46
C LEU A 291 -0.76 6.61 28.91
N ASN A 292 -2.06 6.46 29.15
CA ASN A 292 -2.58 6.12 30.46
C ASN A 292 -2.08 4.73 30.90
N PRO A 293 -1.59 4.58 32.15
CA PRO A 293 -1.07 3.30 32.62
C PRO A 293 -2.16 2.28 32.99
N SER A 294 -3.41 2.72 33.16
CA SER A 294 -4.54 1.90 33.60
C SER A 294 -5.87 2.48 33.15
N GLY A 295 -6.96 1.71 33.27
CA GLY A 295 -8.31 2.10 32.84
C GLY A 295 -8.67 1.53 31.47
N PRO A 296 -9.87 1.84 30.94
CA PRO A 296 -10.34 1.28 29.67
C PRO A 296 -9.57 1.78 28.44
N TYR A 297 -8.93 2.95 28.53
CA TYR A 297 -8.11 3.54 27.47
C TYR A 297 -6.65 3.60 27.91
N ASN A 298 -6.02 2.43 28.07
CA ASN A 298 -4.65 2.31 28.57
C ASN A 298 -3.64 1.93 27.47
N ALA A 299 -2.35 1.97 27.81
CA ALA A 299 -1.27 1.65 26.86
C ALA A 299 -1.36 0.24 26.26
N THR A 300 -1.76 -0.77 27.04
CA THR A 300 -1.94 -2.15 26.54
C THR A 300 -3.03 -2.21 25.47
N GLU A 301 -4.17 -1.58 25.74
CA GLU A 301 -5.30 -1.50 24.81
C GLU A 301 -4.94 -0.74 23.53
N PHE A 302 -4.13 0.33 23.65
CA PHE A 302 -3.64 1.10 22.50
C PHE A 302 -2.72 0.24 21.61
N PHE A 303 -1.72 -0.41 22.19
CA PHE A 303 -0.75 -1.23 21.45
C PHE A 303 -1.26 -2.60 21.03
N TRP A 304 -2.45 -3.00 21.48
CA TRP A 304 -3.12 -4.17 20.96
C TRP A 304 -3.35 -4.09 19.44
N ALA A 305 -3.45 -2.87 18.89
CA ALA A 305 -3.51 -2.60 17.46
C ALA A 305 -2.32 -3.16 16.65
N SER A 306 -1.13 -3.31 17.24
CA SER A 306 0.05 -3.89 16.59
C SER A 306 -0.09 -5.38 16.26
N TYR A 307 -1.15 -6.03 16.76
CA TYR A 307 -1.48 -7.44 16.47
C TYR A 307 -2.74 -7.58 15.63
N MET A 308 -3.31 -6.47 15.14
CA MET A 308 -4.54 -6.45 14.37
C MET A 308 -4.29 -6.20 12.90
N SER A 309 -5.03 -6.83 12.00
CA SER A 309 -5.16 -6.33 10.63
C SER A 309 -5.81 -4.94 10.60
N GLY A 310 -5.70 -4.22 9.48
CA GLY A 310 -6.33 -2.90 9.34
C GLY A 310 -7.85 -2.97 9.61
N TRP A 311 -8.49 -4.02 9.09
CA TRP A 311 -9.92 -4.28 9.33
C TRP A 311 -10.26 -4.53 10.80
N GLN A 312 -9.47 -5.36 11.50
CA GLN A 312 -9.67 -5.61 12.93
C GLN A 312 -9.53 -4.33 13.75
N SER A 313 -8.55 -3.48 13.41
CA SER A 313 -8.36 -2.18 14.05
C SER A 313 -9.55 -1.24 13.81
N LEU A 314 -10.07 -1.15 12.59
CA LEU A 314 -11.25 -0.35 12.26
C LEU A 314 -12.46 -0.75 13.12
N LEU A 315 -12.71 -2.05 13.29
CA LEU A 315 -13.80 -2.55 14.13
C LEU A 315 -13.56 -2.29 15.62
N TYR A 316 -12.33 -2.51 16.09
CA TYR A 316 -11.98 -2.40 17.51
C TYR A 316 -12.09 -0.97 18.03
N PHE A 317 -11.56 -0.02 17.26
CA PHE A 317 -11.52 1.40 17.65
C PHE A 317 -12.66 2.22 17.06
N SER A 318 -13.69 1.60 16.48
CA SER A 318 -14.78 2.32 15.82
C SER A 318 -15.48 3.28 16.80
N TYR A 319 -15.55 4.56 16.43
CA TYR A 319 -16.10 5.67 17.24
C TYR A 319 -15.40 5.92 18.59
N VAL A 320 -14.22 5.33 18.82
CA VAL A 320 -13.44 5.57 20.04
C VAL A 320 -12.78 6.94 19.97
N ASP A 321 -12.80 7.65 21.11
CA ASP A 321 -12.00 8.87 21.28
C ASP A 321 -10.53 8.50 21.52
N ILE A 322 -9.71 8.56 20.47
CA ILE A 322 -8.30 8.15 20.54
C ILE A 322 -7.51 9.04 21.49
N PHE A 323 -7.93 10.29 21.68
CA PHE A 323 -7.29 11.19 22.65
C PHE A 323 -7.45 10.72 24.09
N ALA A 324 -8.48 9.92 24.41
CA ALA A 324 -8.71 9.39 25.74
C ALA A 324 -7.63 8.39 26.20
N TYR A 325 -6.79 7.88 25.29
CA TYR A 325 -5.65 7.03 25.62
C TYR A 325 -4.47 7.79 26.23
N PHE A 326 -4.42 9.12 26.08
CA PHE A 326 -3.30 9.95 26.49
C PHE A 326 -3.59 10.74 27.77
N ILE A 327 -2.60 10.87 28.65
CA ILE A 327 -2.69 11.55 29.95
C ILE A 327 -3.08 13.04 29.77
N GLY A 328 -2.47 13.69 28.78
CA GLY A 328 -2.75 15.09 28.39
C GLY A 328 -3.80 15.22 27.28
N GLY A 329 -4.46 14.12 26.91
CA GLY A 329 -5.42 14.10 25.81
C GLY A 329 -4.79 14.50 24.48
N LYS A 330 -5.52 15.33 23.71
CA LYS A 330 -5.09 15.83 22.40
C LYS A 330 -3.74 16.55 22.41
N ALA A 331 -3.43 17.29 23.47
CA ALA A 331 -2.21 18.08 23.57
C ALA A 331 -0.94 17.23 23.49
N ASP A 332 -1.01 15.96 23.93
CA ASP A 332 0.13 15.04 23.86
C ASP A 332 0.43 14.60 22.41
N LEU A 333 -0.56 14.63 21.51
CA LEU A 333 -0.33 14.38 20.08
C LEU A 333 0.01 15.64 19.29
N GLU A 334 -0.18 16.82 19.90
CA GLU A 334 0.21 18.13 19.34
C GLU A 334 1.62 18.56 19.78
N ASP A 335 2.38 17.65 20.40
CA ASP A 335 3.79 17.86 20.72
C ASP A 335 4.57 18.27 19.46
N PRO A 336 5.44 19.31 19.51
CA PRO A 336 6.17 19.76 18.34
C PRO A 336 7.03 18.67 17.69
N GLY A 337 7.64 17.79 18.48
CA GLY A 337 8.48 16.70 17.97
C GLY A 337 7.68 15.60 17.27
N LEU A 338 6.43 15.36 17.68
CA LEU A 338 5.51 14.48 16.97
C LEU A 338 4.95 15.14 15.72
N THR A 339 4.56 16.40 15.81
CA THR A 339 3.98 17.14 14.68
C THR A 339 5.00 17.27 13.54
N ASP A 340 6.26 17.60 13.85
CA ASP A 340 7.35 17.66 12.88
C ASP A 340 7.57 16.29 12.19
N MET A 341 7.57 15.20 12.98
CA MET A 341 7.66 13.83 12.46
C MET A 341 6.51 13.51 11.49
N PHE A 342 5.25 13.76 11.87
CA PHE A 342 4.11 13.46 10.99
C PHE A 342 4.10 14.33 9.74
N VAL A 343 4.51 15.60 9.83
CA VAL A 343 4.66 16.48 8.66
C VAL A 343 5.77 15.96 7.74
N LYS A 344 6.92 15.57 8.30
CA LYS A 344 8.04 15.01 7.54
C LYS A 344 7.64 13.72 6.81
N GLU A 345 6.85 12.85 7.45
CA GLU A 345 6.45 11.56 6.85
C GLU A 345 5.23 11.65 5.94
N GLY A 346 4.37 12.65 6.11
CA GLY A 346 3.01 12.60 5.59
C GLY A 346 2.52 13.84 4.88
N MET A 347 3.40 14.80 4.57
CA MET A 347 3.06 15.95 3.74
C MET A 347 3.52 15.70 2.29
N MET A 348 2.57 15.35 1.42
CA MET A 348 2.83 15.13 0.00
C MET A 348 3.16 16.46 -0.71
N GLY A 349 3.81 16.37 -1.87
CA GLY A 349 4.35 17.49 -2.65
C GLY A 349 5.60 18.12 -2.04
N LYS A 350 6.32 17.40 -1.15
CA LYS A 350 7.49 17.89 -0.41
C LYS A 350 8.74 17.03 -0.58
N PHE A 351 8.63 15.84 -1.13
CA PHE A 351 9.75 14.91 -1.32
C PHE A 351 10.51 15.17 -2.63
N GLY A 352 9.82 15.69 -3.63
CA GLY A 352 10.38 16.02 -4.94
C GLY A 352 9.30 16.32 -5.98
N VAL A 353 9.72 16.47 -7.24
CA VAL A 353 8.80 16.70 -8.36
C VAL A 353 8.78 15.42 -9.21
N PRO A 354 7.61 14.80 -9.45
CA PRO A 354 7.51 13.64 -10.32
C PRO A 354 8.06 13.93 -11.71
N ASN A 355 8.96 13.07 -12.19
CA ASN A 355 9.51 13.11 -13.55
C ASN A 355 8.82 12.12 -14.50
N THR A 356 7.70 11.55 -14.06
CA THR A 356 6.87 10.60 -14.81
C THR A 356 5.48 11.19 -15.07
N LYS A 357 4.67 10.51 -15.91
CA LYS A 357 3.25 10.85 -16.09
C LYS A 357 2.47 10.35 -14.88
N VAL A 358 1.69 11.24 -14.26
CA VAL A 358 0.83 10.89 -13.13
C VAL A 358 -0.63 11.08 -13.52
N PHE A 359 -1.44 10.07 -13.28
CA PHE A 359 -2.90 10.20 -13.25
C PHE A 359 -3.35 10.22 -11.79
N LEU A 360 -3.82 11.39 -11.34
CA LEU A 360 -4.35 11.56 -10.00
C LEU A 360 -5.88 11.60 -10.06
N TYR A 361 -6.57 10.97 -9.12
CA TYR A 361 -8.03 11.04 -9.02
C TYR A 361 -8.53 11.11 -7.56
N GLN A 362 -9.53 11.94 -7.32
CA GLN A 362 -10.04 12.20 -5.96
C GLN A 362 -11.54 12.50 -6.01
N ALA A 363 -12.30 11.98 -5.04
CA ALA A 363 -13.66 12.44 -4.79
C ALA A 363 -13.64 13.86 -4.22
N VAL A 364 -14.54 14.72 -4.69
CA VAL A 364 -14.68 16.09 -4.18
C VAL A 364 -15.21 16.08 -2.74
N ASP A 365 -16.12 15.16 -2.44
CA ASP A 365 -16.73 14.98 -1.12
C ASP A 365 -16.04 13.86 -0.31
N ASP A 366 -14.74 13.64 -0.52
CA ASP A 366 -13.95 12.67 0.24
C ASP A 366 -13.96 13.00 1.75
N ASP A 367 -14.45 12.05 2.54
CA ASP A 367 -14.69 12.16 3.97
C ASP A 367 -13.47 11.80 4.84
N MET A 368 -12.38 11.31 4.24
CA MET A 368 -11.14 10.92 4.93
C MET A 368 -9.93 11.76 4.52
N ALA A 369 -9.85 12.11 3.23
CA ALA A 369 -8.77 12.86 2.60
C ALA A 369 -9.35 14.12 1.91
N PRO A 370 -9.39 15.26 2.60
CA PRO A 370 -10.02 16.47 2.09
C PRO A 370 -9.42 16.90 0.75
N ILE A 371 -10.25 17.04 -0.29
CA ILE A 371 -9.79 17.35 -1.65
C ILE A 371 -8.94 18.63 -1.73
N LYS A 372 -9.17 19.61 -0.84
CA LYS A 372 -8.38 20.86 -0.80
C LYS A 372 -6.89 20.62 -0.57
N ASP A 373 -6.54 19.59 0.21
CA ASP A 373 -5.15 19.27 0.46
C ASP A 373 -4.51 18.66 -0.81
N THR A 374 -5.25 17.81 -1.52
CA THR A 374 -4.84 17.25 -2.82
C THR A 374 -4.76 18.31 -3.92
N ASP A 375 -5.74 19.21 -4.01
CA ASP A 375 -5.76 20.35 -4.94
C ASP A 375 -4.46 21.18 -4.78
N ALA A 376 -4.05 21.46 -3.54
CA ALA A 376 -2.84 22.22 -3.24
C ALA A 376 -1.54 21.47 -3.61
N VAL A 377 -1.49 20.15 -3.41
CA VAL A 377 -0.35 19.32 -3.85
C VAL A 377 -0.23 19.34 -5.37
N VAL A 378 -1.34 19.10 -6.08
CA VAL A 378 -1.36 19.12 -7.55
C VAL A 378 -0.93 20.48 -8.08
N GLU A 379 -1.50 21.58 -7.58
CA GLU A 379 -1.12 22.94 -7.97
C GLU A 379 0.39 23.18 -7.78
N SER A 380 0.91 22.86 -6.58
CA SER A 380 2.33 23.02 -6.25
C SER A 380 3.26 22.20 -7.15
N LEU A 381 2.92 20.94 -7.44
CA LEU A 381 3.74 20.08 -8.30
C LEU A 381 3.68 20.53 -9.76
N CYS A 382 2.52 20.99 -10.22
CA CYS A 382 2.33 21.51 -11.57
C CYS A 382 3.12 22.80 -11.82
N ASP A 383 3.16 23.71 -10.85
CA ASP A 383 3.98 24.93 -10.92
C ASP A 383 5.48 24.64 -10.99
N GLN A 384 5.90 23.47 -10.50
CA GLN A 384 7.28 22.99 -10.58
C GLN A 384 7.58 22.16 -11.84
N GLY A 385 6.59 21.97 -12.71
CA GLY A 385 6.76 21.31 -14.02
C GLY A 385 6.42 19.83 -14.08
N ALA A 386 5.67 19.29 -13.10
CA ALA A 386 5.15 17.92 -13.15
C ALA A 386 4.21 17.69 -14.35
N ASN A 387 4.02 16.42 -14.72
CA ASN A 387 3.06 16.01 -15.75
C ASN A 387 1.90 15.23 -15.12
N ILE A 388 0.81 15.94 -14.82
CA ILE A 388 -0.33 15.40 -14.06
C ILE A 388 -1.64 15.56 -14.83
N LEU A 389 -2.34 14.44 -15.06
CA LEU A 389 -3.77 14.45 -15.34
C LEU A 389 -4.53 14.25 -14.02
N TYR A 390 -5.24 15.28 -13.57
CA TYR A 390 -5.97 15.24 -12.31
C TYR A 390 -7.48 15.22 -12.54
N HIS A 391 -8.16 14.17 -12.10
CA HIS A 391 -9.61 14.07 -12.15
C HIS A 391 -10.24 14.29 -10.77
N ARG A 392 -11.14 15.28 -10.68
CA ARG A 392 -11.94 15.57 -9.49
C ARG A 392 -13.35 15.03 -9.71
N ASN A 393 -13.73 14.00 -8.96
CA ASN A 393 -15.03 13.35 -9.12
C ASN A 393 -16.08 13.95 -8.18
N HIS A 394 -17.13 14.55 -8.75
CA HIS A 394 -18.25 15.16 -8.02
C HIS A 394 -19.32 14.13 -7.60
N TRP A 395 -18.95 12.86 -7.47
CA TRP A 395 -19.84 11.79 -7.04
C TRP A 395 -19.17 10.84 -6.06
N GLY A 396 -19.80 10.68 -4.88
CA GLY A 396 -19.37 9.75 -3.83
C GLY A 396 -18.31 10.32 -2.88
N GLY A 397 -18.00 9.56 -1.84
CA GLY A 397 -16.93 9.84 -0.87
C GLY A 397 -15.68 8.97 -1.09
N HIS A 398 -14.87 8.80 -0.04
CA HIS A 398 -13.58 8.10 -0.14
C HIS A 398 -13.71 6.66 -0.66
N ASN A 399 -14.69 5.91 -0.16
CA ASN A 399 -14.87 4.50 -0.55
C ASN A 399 -15.58 4.34 -1.90
N ASP A 400 -16.40 5.32 -2.30
CA ASP A 400 -17.05 5.29 -3.60
C ASP A 400 -16.00 5.49 -4.72
N GLU A 401 -15.05 6.40 -4.52
CA GLU A 401 -13.99 6.69 -5.51
C GLU A 401 -13.01 5.52 -5.69
N LEU A 402 -12.86 4.65 -4.68
CA LEU A 402 -12.13 3.38 -4.81
C LEU A 402 -12.71 2.54 -5.94
N THR A 403 -14.03 2.60 -6.16
CA THR A 403 -14.71 1.88 -7.25
C THR A 403 -14.83 2.74 -8.50
N ASN A 404 -15.24 4.01 -8.37
CA ASN A 404 -15.47 4.91 -9.50
C ASN A 404 -14.19 5.27 -10.28
N GLY A 405 -13.02 5.23 -9.63
CA GLY A 405 -11.74 5.49 -10.26
C GLY A 405 -11.17 4.31 -11.06
N ARG A 406 -11.58 3.07 -10.75
CA ARG A 406 -10.86 1.86 -11.18
C ARG A 406 -10.66 1.75 -12.69
N GLN A 407 -11.74 1.86 -13.48
CA GLN A 407 -11.62 1.76 -14.93
C GLN A 407 -10.70 2.84 -15.50
N ARG A 408 -10.80 4.09 -15.01
CA ARG A 408 -9.94 5.19 -15.47
C ARG A 408 -8.47 4.95 -15.12
N SER A 409 -8.19 4.41 -13.94
CA SER A 409 -6.84 4.01 -13.54
C SER A 409 -6.30 2.95 -14.48
N PHE A 410 -7.07 1.90 -14.77
CA PHE A 410 -6.67 0.86 -15.71
C PHE A 410 -6.52 1.37 -17.14
N ASP A 411 -7.36 2.30 -17.60
CA ASP A 411 -7.25 2.90 -18.93
C ASP A 411 -5.96 3.72 -19.07
N PHE A 412 -5.61 4.50 -18.05
CA PHE A 412 -4.33 5.21 -17.97
C PHE A 412 -3.14 4.26 -17.91
N LEU A 413 -3.20 3.25 -17.03
CA LEU A 413 -2.14 2.23 -16.90
C LEU A 413 -1.95 1.48 -18.22
N GLY A 414 -3.03 1.22 -18.95
CA GLY A 414 -2.99 0.64 -20.29
C GLY A 414 -2.31 1.54 -21.32
N ASP A 415 -2.45 2.86 -21.21
CA ASP A 415 -1.71 3.78 -22.08
C ASP A 415 -0.20 3.71 -21.80
N VAL A 416 0.21 3.75 -20.53
CA VAL A 416 1.64 3.77 -20.18
C VAL A 416 2.34 2.42 -20.31
N LEU A 417 1.64 1.30 -20.10
CA LEU A 417 2.21 -0.04 -20.23
C LEU A 417 2.11 -0.60 -21.65
N ASP A 418 0.95 -0.44 -22.31
CA ASP A 418 0.61 -1.08 -23.59
C ASP A 418 0.45 -0.09 -24.75
N GLY A 419 0.39 1.21 -24.50
CA GLY A 419 0.18 2.23 -25.53
C GLY A 419 -1.25 2.26 -26.08
N THR A 420 -2.25 1.91 -25.27
CA THR A 420 -3.65 1.81 -25.71
C THR A 420 -4.27 3.16 -26.09
N LYS A 421 -3.77 4.28 -25.53
CA LYS A 421 -4.28 5.65 -25.74
C LYS A 421 -5.77 5.84 -25.42
N VAL A 422 -6.35 4.98 -24.56
CA VAL A 422 -7.75 5.12 -24.12
C VAL A 422 -7.88 6.32 -23.19
N MET A 423 -6.95 6.48 -22.25
CA MET A 423 -6.85 7.65 -21.40
C MET A 423 -5.38 8.02 -21.24
N SER A 424 -4.99 9.20 -21.73
CA SER A 424 -3.60 9.66 -21.69
C SER A 424 -3.47 10.90 -20.83
N ALA A 425 -2.41 10.96 -20.03
CA ALA A 425 -1.96 12.23 -19.46
C ALA A 425 -1.55 13.22 -20.57
N PRO A 426 -1.59 14.53 -20.31
CA PRO A 426 -1.10 15.52 -21.25
C PRO A 426 0.36 15.21 -21.67
N SER A 427 0.73 15.64 -22.88
CA SER A 427 2.09 15.42 -23.38
C SER A 427 3.15 16.12 -22.51
N THR A 428 2.81 17.29 -21.97
CA THR A 428 3.60 18.09 -21.01
C THR A 428 2.66 18.88 -20.11
N GLY A 429 3.13 19.24 -18.91
CA GLY A 429 2.38 20.04 -17.95
C GLY A 429 1.19 19.31 -17.35
N CYS A 430 0.27 20.06 -16.76
CA CYS A 430 -0.86 19.50 -16.02
C CYS A 430 -2.22 19.84 -16.62
N GLN A 431 -3.19 18.95 -16.39
CA GLN A 431 -4.58 19.15 -16.75
C GLN A 431 -5.49 18.68 -15.61
N THR A 432 -6.30 19.59 -15.06
CA THR A 432 -7.35 19.24 -14.09
C THR A 432 -8.70 19.15 -14.79
N VAL A 433 -9.45 18.08 -14.53
CA VAL A 433 -10.75 17.77 -15.13
C VAL A 433 -11.76 17.46 -14.02
N ASN A 434 -12.87 18.19 -13.99
CA ASN A 434 -14.02 17.81 -13.17
C ASN A 434 -14.82 16.74 -13.90
N VAL A 435 -15.09 15.63 -13.22
CA VAL A 435 -15.90 14.52 -13.73
C VAL A 435 -17.07 14.25 -12.79
N THR A 436 -18.13 13.64 -13.31
CA THR A 436 -19.22 13.09 -12.50
C THR A 436 -19.37 11.64 -12.94
N PHE A 437 -18.60 10.76 -12.30
CA PHE A 437 -18.50 9.37 -12.70
C PHE A 437 -18.98 8.46 -11.56
N MET A 438 -19.93 7.58 -11.89
CA MET A 438 -20.38 6.51 -11.02
C MET A 438 -20.20 5.20 -11.77
N GLN A 439 -19.36 4.29 -11.25
CA GLN A 439 -19.25 2.95 -11.80
C GLN A 439 -20.47 2.14 -11.34
N PRO A 440 -21.34 1.66 -12.26
CA PRO A 440 -22.52 0.91 -11.86
C PRO A 440 -22.12 -0.38 -11.13
N PRO A 441 -22.77 -0.72 -10.00
CA PRO A 441 -22.53 -1.97 -9.29
C PRO A 441 -22.70 -3.16 -10.24
N GLY A 442 -21.66 -3.97 -10.41
CA GLY A 442 -21.68 -5.18 -11.24
C GLY A 442 -21.31 -5.01 -12.71
N LYS A 443 -20.95 -3.80 -13.19
CA LYS A 443 -20.26 -3.70 -14.48
C LYS A 443 -18.81 -4.12 -14.33
N PRO A 444 -18.35 -5.17 -15.06
CA PRO A 444 -16.96 -5.57 -15.01
C PRO A 444 -16.06 -4.43 -15.51
N ILE A 445 -14.88 -4.32 -14.91
CA ILE A 445 -13.78 -3.53 -15.47
C ILE A 445 -13.33 -4.26 -16.73
N VAL A 446 -13.28 -3.56 -17.86
CA VAL A 446 -12.96 -4.12 -19.18
C VAL A 446 -11.48 -3.91 -19.51
#